data_AF-A0AAE1QMV1-F1
#
_entry.id   AF-A0AAE1QMV1-F1
#
_cell.length_a   1.000
_cell.length_b   1.000
_cell.length_c   1.000
_cell.angle_alpha   90.00
_cell.angle_beta   90.00
_cell.angle_gamma   90.00
#
_symmetry.space_group_name_H-M   'P 1'
#
loop_
_entity.id
_entity.type
_entity.pdbx_description
1 polymer ?
#
loop_
_entity_poly.entity_id
_entity_poly.type
_entity_poly.pdbx_seq_one_letter_code
_entity_poly.pdbx_strand_id
1 'polypeptide(L)'
;MLLDLQNNRFSSPATDLMYLMYTSVNGEVRIPNVNTFLDTYYDTFNTVMEAAGMDMIFTRSELLKEFRSKYVLGAIYAMAVIPFMLLEPEDKPDNLKAKNIDELFLEWKEKALVALNKYPIIKPRFLSVFDEMMNLGLIPSS
;
A
#
# COMPACT_ATOMS: atom_id res chain seq x y z
N MET A 1 8.57 0.57 15.57
CA MET A 1 9.87 0.99 15.00
C MET A 1 9.76 0.84 13.49
N LEU A 2 9.99 1.92 12.72
CA LEU A 2 10.09 1.85 11.26
C LEU A 2 11.52 1.41 10.90
N LEU A 3 11.66 0.42 10.03
CA LEU A 3 12.93 -0.15 9.57
C LEU A 3 12.99 -0.06 8.03
N ASP A 4 14.17 -0.27 7.44
CA ASP A 4 14.39 -0.35 5.99
C ASP A 4 13.96 0.90 5.17
N LEU A 5 14.62 2.03 5.43
CA LEU A 5 14.35 3.33 4.78
C LEU A 5 14.88 3.46 3.35
N GLN A 6 15.32 2.36 2.73
CA GLN A 6 15.97 2.34 1.40
C GLN A 6 15.09 2.87 0.26
N ASN A 7 13.77 2.87 0.44
CA ASN A 7 12.80 3.37 -0.55
C ASN A 7 12.08 4.65 -0.09
N ASN A 8 12.54 5.29 1.00
CA ASN A 8 11.95 6.53 1.46
C ASN A 8 12.21 7.66 0.47
N ARG A 9 11.18 8.48 0.27
CA ARG A 9 11.20 9.61 -0.65
C ARG A 9 10.31 10.72 -0.13
N PHE A 10 10.58 11.95 -0.54
CA PHE A 10 9.67 13.05 -0.25
C PHE A 10 8.38 12.88 -1.06
N SER A 11 7.25 12.74 -0.38
CA SER A 11 5.94 12.55 -1.00
C SER A 11 4.83 13.06 -0.07
N SER A 12 3.59 13.03 -0.57
CA SER A 12 2.42 13.30 0.25
C SER A 12 2.24 12.22 1.32
N PRO A 13 1.75 12.57 2.53
CA PRO A 13 1.33 11.60 3.55
C PRO A 13 0.41 10.50 3.05
N ALA A 14 -0.49 10.82 2.11
CA ALA A 14 -1.41 9.86 1.52
C ALA A 14 -0.70 8.68 0.83
N THR A 15 0.49 8.90 0.26
CA THR A 15 1.30 7.84 -0.36
C THR A 15 1.80 6.85 0.68
N ASP A 16 2.32 7.36 1.80
CA ASP A 16 2.86 6.54 2.87
C ASP A 16 1.74 5.77 3.59
N LEU A 17 0.59 6.42 3.80
CA LEU A 17 -0.61 5.80 4.32
C LEU A 17 -1.14 4.70 3.39
N MET A 18 -1.13 4.92 2.07
CA MET A 18 -1.49 3.88 1.10
C MET A 18 -0.56 2.67 1.22
N TYR A 19 0.76 2.89 1.28
CA TYR A 19 1.72 1.80 1.47
C TYR A 19 1.44 1.02 2.76
N LEU A 20 1.33 1.72 3.90
CA LEU A 20 1.06 1.09 5.20
C LEU A 20 -0.26 0.30 5.20
N MET A 21 -1.35 0.94 4.80
CA MET A 21 -2.69 0.36 4.86
C MET A 21 -2.85 -0.83 3.93
N TYR A 22 -2.24 -0.80 2.73
CA TYR A 22 -2.40 -1.88 1.76
C TYR A 22 -1.44 -3.05 1.93
N THR A 23 -0.32 -2.86 2.62
CA THR A 23 0.67 -3.93 2.84
C THR A 23 0.55 -4.58 4.22
N SER A 24 0.07 -3.84 5.21
CA SER A 24 0.14 -4.24 6.62
C SER A 24 -1.23 -4.45 7.28
N VAL A 25 -2.31 -3.89 6.73
CA VAL A 25 -3.67 -3.99 7.32
C VAL A 25 -4.57 -4.84 6.44
N ASN A 26 -5.24 -5.84 7.04
CA ASN A 26 -6.19 -6.69 6.32
C ASN A 26 -7.45 -5.89 5.91
N GLY A 27 -8.05 -6.22 4.77
CA GLY A 27 -9.24 -5.52 4.26
C GLY A 27 -10.40 -5.45 5.26
N GLU A 28 -10.65 -6.53 6.00
CA GLU A 28 -11.69 -6.61 7.06
C GLU A 28 -11.52 -5.53 8.15
N VAL A 29 -10.29 -5.09 8.40
CA VAL A 29 -9.99 -4.02 9.36
C VAL A 29 -9.85 -2.68 8.64
N ARG A 30 -9.14 -2.64 7.51
CA ARG A 30 -8.85 -1.41 6.76
C ARG A 30 -10.12 -0.71 6.31
N ILE A 31 -11.01 -1.42 5.62
CA ILE A 31 -12.15 -0.84 4.91
C ILE A 31 -13.12 -0.13 5.88
N PRO A 32 -13.62 -0.79 6.96
CA PRO A 32 -14.55 -0.12 7.86
C PRO A 32 -13.91 0.96 8.75
N ASN A 33 -12.59 0.91 8.96
CA ASN A 33 -11.89 1.83 9.88
C ASN A 33 -11.06 2.91 9.17
N VAL A 34 -11.15 3.03 7.84
CA VAL A 34 -10.27 3.94 7.06
C VAL A 34 -10.35 5.39 7.55
N ASN A 35 -11.56 5.90 7.84
CA ASN A 35 -11.71 7.26 8.34
C ASN A 35 -11.07 7.42 9.73
N THR A 36 -11.26 6.47 10.64
CA THR A 36 -10.64 6.48 11.97
C THR A 36 -9.12 6.49 11.88
N PHE A 37 -8.54 5.72 10.95
CA PHE A 37 -7.09 5.75 10.73
C PHE A 37 -6.59 7.10 10.23
N LEU A 38 -7.29 7.69 9.25
CA LEU A 38 -6.93 9.01 8.72
C LEU A 38 -7.10 10.11 9.77
N ASP A 39 -8.14 10.03 10.59
CA ASP A 39 -8.36 10.97 11.68
C ASP A 39 -7.26 10.87 12.72
N THR A 40 -6.91 9.65 13.14
CA THR A 40 -5.82 9.41 14.10
C THR A 40 -4.48 9.92 13.57
N TYR A 41 -4.19 9.68 12.28
CA TYR A 41 -2.99 10.21 11.64
C TYR A 41 -2.99 11.74 11.66
N TYR A 42 -4.10 12.36 11.26
CA TYR A 42 -4.23 13.81 11.21
C TYR A 42 -4.02 14.43 12.60
N ASP A 43 -4.70 13.90 13.63
CA ASP A 43 -4.59 14.39 15.00
C ASP A 43 -3.16 14.31 15.52
N THR A 44 -2.52 13.15 15.33
CA THR A 44 -1.14 12.93 15.76
C THR A 44 -0.19 13.87 15.01
N PHE A 45 -0.37 14.03 13.70
CA PHE A 45 0.46 14.91 12.89
C PHE A 45 0.29 16.38 13.32
N ASN A 46 -0.94 16.82 13.59
CA ASN A 46 -1.22 18.15 14.09
C ASN A 46 -0.52 18.42 15.44
N THR A 47 -0.57 17.48 16.38
CA THR A 47 0.18 17.60 17.65
C THR A 47 1.69 17.75 17.43
N VAL A 48 2.26 17.04 16.45
CA VAL A 48 3.68 17.17 16.11
C VAL A 48 3.99 18.54 15.50
N MET A 49 3.11 19.06 14.63
CA MET A 49 3.25 20.39 14.04
C MET A 49 3.16 21.50 15.11
N GLU A 50 2.18 21.40 16.02
CA GLU A 50 2.03 22.31 17.15
C GLU A 50 3.27 22.30 18.06
N ALA A 51 3.81 21.12 18.37
CA ALA A 51 5.04 20.99 19.15
C ALA A 51 6.27 21.59 18.44
N ALA A 52 6.26 21.64 17.11
CA ALA A 52 7.28 22.30 16.30
C ALA A 52 7.02 23.82 16.11
N GLY A 53 5.92 24.36 16.66
CA GLY A 53 5.52 25.76 16.48
C GLY A 53 5.06 26.07 15.05
N MET A 54 4.54 25.07 14.34
CA MET A 54 4.06 25.18 12.96
C MET A 54 2.55 24.95 12.88
N ASP A 55 1.88 25.69 11.99
CA ASP A 55 0.48 25.45 11.67
C ASP A 55 0.31 24.21 10.78
N MET A 56 -0.87 23.60 10.87
CA MET A 56 -1.25 22.50 10.00
C MET A 56 -1.26 22.93 8.51
N ILE A 57 -0.61 22.15 7.66
CA ILE A 57 -0.43 22.47 6.23
C ILE A 57 -1.50 21.88 5.30
N PHE A 58 -2.40 21.05 5.82
CA PHE A 58 -3.54 20.49 5.09
C PHE A 58 -4.70 20.20 6.04
N THR A 59 -5.91 20.15 5.51
CA THR A 59 -7.13 19.80 6.23
C THR A 59 -7.42 18.30 6.18
N ARG A 60 -8.27 17.79 7.08
CA ARG A 60 -8.75 16.40 7.04
C ARG A 60 -9.38 16.04 5.71
N SER A 61 -10.15 16.97 5.14
CA SER A 61 -10.82 16.79 3.86
C SER A 61 -9.81 16.65 2.72
N GLU A 62 -8.74 17.46 2.71
CA GLU A 62 -7.67 17.34 1.73
C GLU A 62 -6.92 16.01 1.86
N LEU A 63 -6.60 15.59 3.09
CA LEU A 63 -5.99 14.29 3.34
C LEU A 63 -6.88 13.14 2.83
N LEU A 64 -8.17 13.15 3.15
CA LEU A 64 -9.12 12.12 2.71
C LEU A 64 -9.27 12.11 1.19
N LYS A 65 -9.38 13.30 0.56
CA LYS A 65 -9.48 13.43 -0.90
C LYS A 65 -8.23 12.88 -1.58
N GLU A 66 -7.06 13.23 -1.07
CA GLU A 66 -5.79 12.78 -1.62
C GLU A 66 -5.55 11.28 -1.37
N PHE A 67 -5.95 10.76 -0.22
CA PHE A 67 -5.95 9.32 0.05
C PHE A 67 -6.80 8.61 -1.00
N ARG A 68 -8.07 9.01 -1.17
CA ARG A 68 -8.97 8.35 -2.14
C ARG A 68 -8.47 8.43 -3.58
N SER A 69 -7.79 9.50 -3.99
CA SER A 69 -7.24 9.59 -5.35
C SER A 69 -6.10 8.59 -5.61
N LYS A 70 -5.54 7.98 -4.56
CA LYS A 70 -4.41 7.03 -4.63
C LYS A 70 -4.82 5.56 -4.42
N TYR A 71 -6.10 5.19 -4.45
CA TYR A 71 -6.52 3.80 -4.25
C TYR A 71 -5.86 2.80 -5.20
N VAL A 72 -5.70 3.17 -6.48
CA VAL A 72 -4.99 2.33 -7.46
C VAL A 72 -3.53 2.12 -7.05
N LEU A 73 -2.87 3.13 -6.47
CA LEU A 73 -1.51 2.99 -5.95
C LEU A 73 -1.46 2.02 -4.77
N GLY A 74 -2.45 2.08 -3.86
CA GLY A 74 -2.59 1.10 -2.78
C GLY A 74 -2.69 -0.34 -3.30
N ALA A 75 -3.50 -0.56 -4.34
CA ALA A 75 -3.62 -1.87 -4.99
C ALA A 75 -2.29 -2.34 -5.60
N ILE A 76 -1.56 -1.46 -6.27
CA ILE A 76 -0.21 -1.75 -6.79
C ILE A 76 0.73 -2.15 -5.66
N TYR A 77 0.73 -1.43 -4.53
CA TYR A 77 1.55 -1.79 -3.37
C TYR A 77 1.18 -3.16 -2.80
N ALA A 78 -0.11 -3.48 -2.65
CA ALA A 78 -0.52 -4.80 -2.19
C ALA A 78 -0.01 -5.91 -3.13
N MET A 79 -0.18 -5.73 -4.44
CA MET A 79 0.20 -6.73 -5.44
C MET A 79 1.71 -6.89 -5.61
N ALA A 80 2.49 -5.82 -5.42
CA ALA A 80 3.93 -5.84 -5.54
C ALA A 80 4.59 -6.27 -4.22
N VAL A 81 4.30 -5.56 -3.13
CA VAL A 81 5.09 -5.64 -1.89
C VAL A 81 4.77 -6.91 -1.11
N ILE A 82 3.51 -7.35 -1.06
CA ILE A 82 3.13 -8.53 -0.26
C ILE A 82 3.83 -9.79 -0.78
N PRO A 83 3.81 -10.12 -2.09
CA PRO A 83 4.58 -11.24 -2.59
C PRO A 83 6.08 -11.09 -2.32
N PHE A 84 6.65 -9.91 -2.57
CA PHE A 84 8.07 -9.67 -2.33
C PHE A 84 8.50 -9.93 -0.88
N MET A 85 7.65 -9.58 0.09
CA MET A 85 7.90 -9.83 1.50
C MET A 85 7.76 -11.30 1.90
N LEU A 86 6.89 -12.06 1.22
CA LEU A 86 6.57 -13.45 1.59
C LEU A 86 7.39 -14.50 0.84
N LEU A 87 7.99 -14.16 -0.30
CA LEU A 87 8.88 -15.06 -1.02
C LEU A 87 10.16 -15.34 -0.21
N GLU A 88 10.54 -16.61 -0.16
CA GLU A 88 11.84 -17.03 0.35
C GLU A 88 12.97 -16.41 -0.49
N PRO A 89 14.18 -16.22 0.08
CA PRO A 89 15.30 -15.64 -0.65
C PRO A 89 15.60 -16.32 -1.99
N GLU A 90 15.51 -17.65 -2.09
CA GLU A 90 15.67 -18.40 -3.34
C GLU A 90 14.58 -18.13 -4.39
N ASP A 91 13.40 -17.69 -3.95
CA ASP A 91 12.27 -17.43 -4.80
C ASP A 91 12.18 -15.96 -5.22
N LYS A 92 12.99 -15.06 -4.66
CA LYS A 92 12.97 -13.62 -4.99
C LYS A 92 13.53 -13.36 -6.41
N PRO A 93 12.96 -12.38 -7.13
CA PRO A 93 13.51 -11.96 -8.42
C PRO A 93 14.93 -11.41 -8.25
N ASP A 94 15.82 -11.78 -9.17
CA ASP A 94 17.19 -11.29 -9.17
C ASP A 94 17.23 -9.98 -9.94
N ASN A 95 16.91 -8.90 -9.23
CA ASN A 95 16.81 -7.54 -9.78
C ASN A 95 18.09 -7.09 -10.52
N LEU A 96 19.24 -7.72 -10.25
CA LEU A 96 20.52 -7.41 -10.90
C LEU A 96 20.68 -8.07 -12.28
N LYS A 97 19.85 -9.07 -12.62
CA LYS A 97 19.91 -9.80 -13.90
C LYS A 97 18.95 -9.26 -14.96
N ALA A 98 17.91 -8.54 -14.55
CA ALA A 98 16.95 -7.98 -15.49
C ALA A 98 17.63 -6.95 -16.41
N LYS A 99 17.50 -7.13 -17.74
CA LYS A 99 18.13 -6.25 -18.73
C LYS A 99 17.32 -4.98 -18.96
N ASN A 100 16.03 -5.02 -18.67
CA ASN A 100 15.11 -3.89 -18.78
C ASN A 100 13.95 -4.05 -17.78
N ILE A 101 13.11 -3.00 -17.73
CA ILE A 101 11.99 -2.95 -16.79
C ILE A 101 10.88 -3.96 -17.12
N ASP A 102 10.70 -4.31 -18.40
CA ASP A 102 9.66 -5.25 -18.83
C ASP A 102 9.98 -6.68 -18.37
N GLU A 103 11.25 -7.09 -18.50
CA GLU A 103 11.76 -8.37 -18.00
C GLU A 103 11.60 -8.47 -16.47
N LEU A 104 11.92 -7.38 -15.75
CA LEU A 104 11.72 -7.30 -14.31
C LEU A 104 10.25 -7.45 -13.92
N PHE A 105 9.34 -6.75 -14.62
CA PHE A 105 7.90 -6.87 -14.36
C PHE A 105 7.36 -8.27 -14.64
N LEU A 106 7.89 -8.95 -15.67
CA LEU A 106 7.49 -10.32 -15.99
C LEU A 106 7.92 -11.29 -14.89
N GLU A 107 9.17 -11.22 -14.43
CA GLU A 107 9.64 -12.01 -13.30
C GLU A 107 8.81 -11.75 -12.04
N TRP A 108 8.56 -10.48 -11.72
CA TRP A 108 7.73 -10.10 -10.58
C TRP A 108 6.31 -10.69 -10.65
N LYS A 109 5.71 -10.66 -11.84
CA LYS A 109 4.39 -11.27 -12.07
C LYS A 109 4.42 -12.78 -11.85
N GLU A 110 5.41 -13.48 -12.39
CA GLU A 110 5.56 -14.92 -12.20
C GLU A 110 5.74 -15.28 -10.72
N LYS A 111 6.60 -14.56 -10.01
CA LYS A 111 6.82 -14.77 -8.58
C LYS A 111 5.60 -14.43 -7.73
N ALA A 112 4.84 -13.39 -8.08
CA ALA A 112 3.57 -13.08 -7.42
C ALA A 112 2.54 -14.21 -7.58
N LEU A 113 2.49 -14.84 -8.76
CA LEU A 113 1.63 -16.00 -9.01
C LEU A 113 2.08 -17.24 -8.21
N VAL A 114 3.40 -17.48 -8.10
CA VAL A 114 3.95 -18.54 -7.23
C VAL A 114 3.54 -18.29 -5.79
N ALA A 115 3.73 -17.06 -5.28
CA ALA A 115 3.38 -16.70 -3.92
C ALA A 115 1.89 -16.91 -3.64
N LEU A 116 1.01 -16.53 -4.57
CA LEU A 116 -0.43 -16.71 -4.45
C LEU A 116 -0.84 -18.19 -4.25
N ASN A 117 -0.14 -19.11 -4.92
CA ASN A 117 -0.39 -20.55 -4.82
C ASN A 117 0.29 -21.17 -3.58
N LYS A 118 1.47 -20.67 -3.21
CA LYS A 118 2.29 -21.20 -2.10
C LYS A 118 1.79 -20.75 -0.72
N TYR A 119 1.32 -19.50 -0.60
CA TYR A 119 0.97 -18.88 0.68
C TYR A 119 -0.54 -18.56 0.76
N PRO A 120 -1.32 -19.35 1.51
CA PRO A 120 -2.78 -19.18 1.61
C PRO A 120 -3.22 -17.80 2.09
N ILE A 121 -2.36 -17.08 2.83
CA ILE A 121 -2.65 -15.75 3.37
C ILE A 121 -2.73 -14.65 2.31
N ILE A 122 -2.14 -14.84 1.13
CA ILE A 122 -2.10 -13.82 0.07
C ILE A 122 -3.46 -13.70 -0.62
N LYS A 123 -4.11 -14.84 -0.90
CA LYS A 123 -5.34 -14.87 -1.70
C LYS A 123 -6.47 -14.03 -1.06
N PRO A 124 -6.82 -14.18 0.23
CA PRO A 124 -7.84 -13.33 0.86
C PRO A 124 -7.49 -11.84 0.84
N ARG A 125 -6.20 -11.51 1.01
CA ARG A 125 -5.73 -10.12 0.94
C ARG A 125 -5.95 -9.52 -0.45
N PHE A 126 -5.58 -10.23 -1.51
CA PHE A 126 -5.76 -9.75 -2.88
C PHE A 126 -7.24 -9.62 -3.22
N LEU A 127 -8.06 -10.60 -2.86
CA LEU A 127 -9.51 -10.54 -3.06
C LEU A 127 -10.12 -9.31 -2.37
N SER A 128 -9.74 -9.04 -1.12
CA SER A 128 -10.25 -7.86 -0.41
C SER A 128 -9.89 -6.53 -1.07
N VAL A 129 -8.75 -6.45 -1.76
CA VAL A 129 -8.34 -5.27 -2.54
C VAL A 129 -9.19 -5.15 -3.80
N PHE A 130 -9.41 -6.24 -4.53
CA PHE A 130 -10.28 -6.22 -5.72
C PHE A 130 -11.72 -5.89 -5.35
N ASP A 131 -12.26 -6.46 -4.28
CA ASP A 131 -13.61 -6.18 -3.77
C ASP A 131 -13.76 -4.70 -3.43
N GLU A 132 -12.76 -4.12 -2.74
CA GLU A 132 -12.75 -2.69 -2.46
C GLU A 132 -12.70 -1.84 -3.74
N MET A 133 -11.87 -2.19 -4.72
CA MET A 133 -11.80 -1.48 -5.99
C MET A 133 -13.12 -1.55 -6.77
N MET A 134 -13.81 -2.70 -6.77
CA MET A 134 -15.14 -2.85 -7.37
C MET A 134 -16.18 -1.97 -6.66
N ASN A 135 -16.20 -2.01 -5.33
CA ASN A 135 -17.12 -1.20 -4.52
C ASN A 135 -16.89 0.31 -4.70
N LEU A 136 -15.65 0.71 -4.96
CA LEU A 136 -15.28 2.10 -5.26
C LEU A 136 -15.55 2.49 -6.73
N GLY A 137 -15.97 1.56 -7.58
CA GLY A 137 -16.18 1.78 -9.02
C GLY A 137 -14.89 2.01 -9.80
N LEU A 138 -13.73 1.60 -9.28
CA LEU A 138 -12.43 1.74 -9.92
C LEU A 138 -12.19 0.67 -10.99
N ILE A 139 -12.83 -0.48 -10.84
CA ILE A 139 -12.84 -1.58 -11.82
C ILE A 139 -14.26 -2.12 -11.98
N PRO A 140 -14.60 -2.73 -13.14
CA PRO A 140 -15.93 -3.27 -13.37
C PRO A 140 -16.26 -4.41 -12.39
N SER A 141 -17.47 -4.43 -11.84
CA SER A 141 -18.04 -5.62 -11.21
C SER A 141 -18.50 -6.58 -12.32
N SER A 142 -17.91 -7.76 -12.38
CA SER A 142 -18.31 -8.85 -13.30
C SER A 142 -19.66 -9.43 -12.97
#